data_AF-A0A7V5ELW3-F1
#
_entry.id   AF-A0A7V5ELW3-F1
#
_cell.length_a   1.000
_cell.length_b   1.000
_cell.length_c   1.000
_cell.angle_alpha   90.00
_cell.angle_beta   90.00
_cell.angle_gamma   90.00
#
_symmetry.space_group_name_H-M   'P 1'
#
loop_
_entity.id
_entity.type
_entity.pdbx_description
1 polymer ?
#
loop_
_entity_poly.entity_id
_entity_poly.type
_entity_poly.pdbx_seq_one_letter_code
_entity_poly.pdbx_strand_id
1 'polypeptide(L)'
;FEPAKQQAAKDEVKRFFEQEVTRGYESLKRFAERLKKYMARNRDVKIIIKGFASPLATEEYNVSLTKRRIDNVEKFLKEQDNGYLRPYFESGRIQVVIKPYGESKAAPDVSDSPKNRQASVYNPKAARERRVEILQLKSSPNKTL
;
A
#
# COMPACT_ATOMS: atom_id res chain seq x y z
N PHE A 1 8.77 32.63 16.18
CA PHE A 1 8.51 31.18 16.29
C PHE A 1 7.31 30.99 17.19
N GLU A 2 6.20 30.47 16.69
CA GLU A 2 4.97 30.28 17.49
C GLU A 2 4.91 28.84 18.03
N PRO A 3 5.10 28.61 19.35
CA PRO A 3 5.13 27.27 19.92
C PRO A 3 3.84 26.47 19.69
N ALA A 4 2.69 27.15 19.59
CA ALA A 4 1.41 26.52 19.27
C ALA A 4 1.38 25.84 17.89
N LYS A 5 1.97 26.46 16.86
CA LYS A 5 2.07 25.87 15.51
C LYS A 5 2.97 24.63 15.50
N GLN A 6 4.05 24.64 16.28
CA GLN A 6 4.96 23.51 16.39
C GLN A 6 4.31 22.32 17.10
N GLN A 7 3.53 22.57 18.15
CA GLN A 7 2.82 21.52 18.86
C GLN A 7 1.74 20.88 17.98
N ALA A 8 0.94 21.69 17.29
CA ALA A 8 -0.09 21.20 16.36
C ALA A 8 0.49 20.31 15.26
N ALA A 9 1.66 20.67 14.70
CA ALA A 9 2.35 19.85 13.70
C ALA A 9 2.82 18.50 14.27
N LYS A 10 3.34 18.47 15.51
CA LYS A 10 3.72 17.22 16.18
C LYS A 10 2.51 16.32 16.41
N ASP A 11 1.41 16.90 16.86
CA ASP A 11 0.17 16.15 17.12
C ASP A 11 -0.43 15.59 15.83
N GLU A 12 -0.35 16.32 14.71
CA GLU A 12 -0.77 15.81 13.41
C GLU A 12 0.07 14.61 12.95
N VAL A 13 1.40 14.70 13.09
CA VAL A 13 2.31 13.59 12.76
C VAL A 13 2.01 12.38 13.64
N LYS A 14 1.87 12.58 14.96
CA LYS A 14 1.55 11.52 15.91
C LYS A 14 0.23 10.83 15.52
N ARG A 15 -0.81 11.61 15.26
CA ARG A 15 -2.11 11.09 14.82
C ARG A 15 -2.01 10.28 13.53
N PHE A 16 -1.24 10.74 12.55
CA PHE A 16 -1.01 10.01 11.31
C PHE A 16 -0.38 8.63 11.56
N PHE A 17 0.67 8.54 12.37
CA PHE A 17 1.30 7.25 12.69
C PHE A 17 0.36 6.32 13.46
N GLU A 18 -0.29 6.83 14.52
CA GLU A 18 -1.15 6.02 15.39
C GLU A 18 -2.43 5.56 14.69
N GLN A 19 -3.05 6.43 13.90
CA GLN A 19 -4.39 6.19 13.34
C GLN A 19 -4.37 5.71 11.89
N GLU A 20 -3.35 6.04 11.10
CA GLU A 20 -3.31 5.65 9.68
C GLU A 20 -2.28 4.53 9.48
N VAL A 21 -1.02 4.73 9.88
CA VAL A 21 0.07 3.76 9.63
C VAL A 21 -0.17 2.46 10.40
N THR A 22 -0.37 2.54 11.73
CA THR A 22 -0.61 1.35 12.55
C THR A 22 -1.88 0.63 12.12
N ARG A 23 -2.98 1.34 11.86
CA ARG A 23 -4.23 0.71 11.40
C ARG A 23 -4.10 0.09 10.02
N GLY A 24 -3.32 0.70 9.13
CA GLY A 24 -3.00 0.15 7.80
C GLY A 24 -2.25 -1.18 7.94
N TYR A 25 -1.24 -1.23 8.81
CA TYR A 25 -0.49 -2.45 9.10
C TYR A 25 -1.38 -3.56 9.69
N GLU A 26 -2.22 -3.23 10.68
CA GLU A 26 -3.18 -4.18 11.24
C GLU A 26 -4.18 -4.70 10.20
N SER A 27 -4.61 -3.83 9.27
CA SER A 27 -5.49 -4.22 8.17
C SER A 27 -4.80 -5.17 7.19
N LEU A 28 -3.51 -4.93 6.90
CA LEU A 28 -2.71 -5.81 6.06
C LEU A 28 -2.52 -7.20 6.70
N LYS A 29 -2.26 -7.27 8.02
CA LYS A 29 -2.23 -8.54 8.76
C LYS A 29 -3.55 -9.29 8.69
N ARG A 30 -4.67 -8.61 8.96
CA ARG A 30 -6.01 -9.23 8.82
C ARG A 30 -6.29 -9.71 7.39
N PHE A 31 -5.80 -8.98 6.39
CA PHE A 31 -5.89 -9.40 5.00
C PHE A 31 -5.09 -10.68 4.72
N ALA A 32 -3.86 -10.78 5.24
CA ALA A 32 -3.06 -12.00 5.16
C ALA A 32 -3.79 -13.21 5.79
N GLU A 33 -4.40 -13.04 6.97
CA GLU A 33 -5.22 -14.08 7.59
C GLU A 33 -6.39 -14.52 6.72
N ARG A 34 -7.05 -13.58 6.03
CA ARG A 34 -8.12 -13.91 5.09
C ARG A 34 -7.60 -14.71 3.90
N LEU A 35 -6.45 -14.36 3.34
CA LEU A 35 -5.83 -15.12 2.25
C LEU A 35 -5.56 -16.57 2.67
N LYS A 36 -5.02 -16.78 3.87
CA LYS A 36 -4.80 -18.13 4.42
C LYS A 36 -6.09 -18.94 4.46
N LYS A 37 -7.20 -18.35 4.90
CA LYS A 37 -8.51 -19.02 4.91
C LYS A 37 -9.00 -19.41 3.51
N TYR A 38 -8.69 -18.62 2.48
CA TYR A 38 -9.02 -19.00 1.09
C TYR A 38 -8.14 -20.16 0.61
N MET A 39 -6.84 -20.12 0.90
CA MET A 39 -5.90 -21.18 0.50
C MET A 39 -6.21 -22.52 1.19
N ALA A 40 -6.54 -22.49 2.48
CA ALA A 40 -6.97 -23.67 3.24
C ALA A 40 -8.26 -24.31 2.69
N ARG A 41 -9.08 -23.55 1.95
CA ARG A 41 -10.29 -24.04 1.26
C ARG A 41 -10.04 -24.39 -0.20
N ASN A 42 -8.79 -24.64 -0.56
CA ASN A 42 -8.33 -24.96 -1.90
C ASN A 42 -8.87 -24.00 -2.98
N ARG A 43 -8.82 -22.68 -2.71
CA ARG A 43 -9.21 -21.66 -3.68
C ARG A 43 -8.01 -21.06 -4.37
N ASP A 44 -8.25 -20.48 -5.54
CA ASP A 44 -7.33 -19.55 -6.19
C ASP A 44 -7.82 -18.14 -5.94
N VAL A 45 -6.88 -17.21 -5.85
CA VAL A 45 -7.13 -15.82 -5.47
C VAL A 45 -6.45 -14.86 -6.44
N LYS A 46 -7.21 -13.85 -6.86
CA LYS A 46 -6.70 -12.68 -7.58
C LYS A 46 -6.90 -11.43 -6.73
N ILE A 47 -5.81 -10.76 -6.41
CA ILE A 47 -5.77 -9.53 -5.62
C ILE A 47 -5.59 -8.37 -6.61
N ILE A 48 -6.54 -7.44 -6.64
CA ILE A 48 -6.44 -6.24 -7.46
C ILE A 48 -5.94 -5.11 -6.56
N ILE A 49 -4.80 -4.55 -6.92
CA ILE A 49 -4.10 -3.53 -6.12
C ILE A 49 -3.91 -2.26 -6.96
N LYS A 50 -4.01 -1.11 -6.28
CA LYS A 50 -3.63 0.20 -6.82
C LYS A 50 -2.53 0.81 -5.95
N GLY A 51 -1.42 1.20 -6.54
CA GLY A 51 -0.39 1.99 -5.87
C GLY A 51 -0.62 3.48 -6.10
N PHE A 52 -0.24 4.33 -5.17
CA PHE A 52 -0.27 5.79 -5.30
C PHE A 52 1.13 6.34 -5.16
N ALA A 53 1.42 7.46 -5.83
CA ALA A 53 2.68 8.20 -5.70
C ALA A 53 2.43 9.70 -5.58
N SER A 54 3.35 10.39 -4.89
CA SER A 54 3.35 11.85 -4.80
C SER A 54 3.71 12.49 -6.14
N PRO A 55 3.20 13.71 -6.45
CA PRO A 55 3.36 14.35 -7.77
C PRO A 55 4.76 14.89 -8.05
N LEU A 56 5.73 14.61 -7.18
CA LEU A 56 7.09 15.17 -7.20
C LEU A 56 7.97 14.70 -8.37
N ALA A 57 7.59 13.62 -9.05
CA ALA A 57 8.43 12.96 -10.05
C ALA A 57 7.66 12.70 -11.35
N THR A 58 8.39 12.34 -12.42
CA THR A 58 7.80 12.01 -13.71
C THR A 58 6.84 10.82 -13.60
N GLU A 59 5.96 10.68 -14.58
CA GLU A 59 4.98 9.59 -14.63
C GLU A 59 5.67 8.22 -14.60
N GLU A 60 6.73 8.03 -15.37
CA GLU A 60 7.49 6.78 -15.44
C GLU A 60 8.17 6.45 -14.09
N TYR A 61 8.68 7.48 -13.41
CA TYR A 61 9.26 7.31 -12.09
C TYR A 61 8.20 6.94 -11.05
N ASN A 62 7.03 7.56 -11.12
CA ASN A 62 5.91 7.26 -10.22
C ASN A 62 5.41 5.83 -10.41
N VAL A 63 5.29 5.34 -11.66
CA VAL A 63 4.99 3.92 -11.95
C VAL A 63 6.03 2.99 -11.31
N SER A 64 7.31 3.31 -11.44
CA SER A 64 8.39 2.51 -10.84
C SER A 64 8.36 2.54 -9.31
N LEU A 65 8.00 3.69 -8.71
CA LEU A 65 7.91 3.86 -7.27
C LEU A 65 6.72 3.08 -6.68
N THR A 66 5.57 3.13 -7.34
CA THR A 66 4.40 2.40 -6.89
C THR A 66 4.55 0.90 -7.07
N LYS A 67 5.19 0.45 -8.15
CA LYS A 67 5.57 -0.96 -8.31
C LYS A 67 6.41 -1.44 -7.12
N ARG A 68 7.45 -0.70 -6.74
CA ARG A 68 8.29 -1.04 -5.58
C ARG A 68 7.49 -1.14 -4.27
N ARG A 69 6.46 -0.32 -4.09
CA ARG A 69 5.57 -0.40 -2.90
C ARG A 69 4.72 -1.67 -2.92
N ILE A 70 4.18 -2.03 -4.08
CA ILE A 70 3.41 -3.27 -4.26
C ILE A 70 4.31 -4.49 -4.04
N ASP A 71 5.54 -4.47 -4.57
CA ASP A 71 6.54 -5.52 -4.37
C ASP A 71 6.83 -5.72 -2.85
N ASN A 72 6.87 -4.65 -2.06
CA ASN A 72 7.01 -4.75 -0.60
C ASN A 72 5.78 -5.37 0.10
N VAL A 73 4.56 -5.05 -0.36
CA VAL A 73 3.34 -5.67 0.15
C VAL A 73 3.33 -7.17 -0.17
N GLU A 74 3.71 -7.55 -1.39
CA GLU A 74 3.88 -8.96 -1.75
C GLU A 74 4.92 -9.67 -0.90
N LYS A 75 6.09 -9.05 -0.73
CA LYS A 75 7.16 -9.59 0.11
C LYS A 75 6.66 -9.83 1.53
N PHE A 76 6.01 -8.83 2.13
CA PHE A 76 5.37 -8.97 3.43
C PHE A 76 4.49 -10.22 3.48
N LEU A 77 3.52 -10.35 2.55
CA LEU A 77 2.59 -11.48 2.51
C LEU A 77 3.29 -12.84 2.33
N LYS A 78 4.39 -12.91 1.56
CA LYS A 78 5.19 -14.12 1.34
C LYS A 78 6.10 -14.51 2.50
N GLU A 79 6.40 -13.58 3.41
CA GLU A 79 7.32 -13.79 4.53
C GLU A 79 6.62 -13.90 5.89
N GLN A 80 5.38 -13.41 6.01
CA GLN A 80 4.58 -13.60 7.22
C GLN A 80 4.43 -15.08 7.56
N ASP A 81 4.27 -15.38 8.85
CA ASP A 81 3.84 -16.71 9.32
C ASP A 81 4.72 -17.84 8.76
N ASN A 82 6.05 -17.67 8.92
CA ASN A 82 7.09 -18.56 8.39
C ASN A 82 6.96 -18.87 6.89
N GLY A 83 6.38 -17.94 6.12
CA GLY A 83 6.20 -18.06 4.69
C GLY A 83 5.03 -18.95 4.26
N TYR A 84 4.02 -19.16 5.10
CA TYR A 84 2.86 -19.99 4.79
C TYR A 84 2.23 -19.69 3.41
N LEU A 85 2.13 -18.40 3.03
CA LEU A 85 1.51 -18.01 1.76
C LEU A 85 2.44 -18.15 0.55
N ARG A 86 3.76 -18.27 0.76
CA ARG A 86 4.78 -18.25 -0.29
C ARG A 86 4.54 -19.28 -1.40
N PRO A 87 4.25 -20.57 -1.09
CA PRO A 87 4.06 -21.56 -2.14
C PRO A 87 2.88 -21.23 -3.07
N TYR A 88 1.83 -20.58 -2.55
CA TYR A 88 0.66 -20.21 -3.35
C TYR A 88 0.94 -19.03 -4.29
N PHE A 89 1.83 -18.11 -3.90
CA PHE A 89 2.31 -17.07 -4.82
C PHE A 89 3.20 -17.67 -5.90
N GLU A 90 4.13 -18.55 -5.53
CA GLU A 90 5.07 -19.20 -6.46
C GLU A 90 4.36 -20.12 -7.46
N SER A 91 3.32 -20.83 -7.02
CA SER A 91 2.48 -21.67 -7.89
C SER A 91 1.48 -20.86 -8.72
N GLY A 92 1.44 -19.52 -8.58
CA GLY A 92 0.48 -18.65 -9.28
C GLY A 92 -0.98 -18.78 -8.81
N ARG A 93 -1.24 -19.45 -7.68
CA ARG A 93 -2.58 -19.58 -7.09
C ARG A 93 -3.04 -18.31 -6.39
N ILE A 94 -2.10 -17.49 -5.91
CA ILE A 94 -2.33 -16.11 -5.53
C ILE A 94 -1.68 -15.22 -6.59
N GLN A 95 -2.50 -14.42 -7.28
CA GLN A 95 -2.04 -13.48 -8.30
C GLN A 95 -2.30 -12.05 -7.86
N VAL A 96 -1.29 -11.19 -7.95
CA VAL A 96 -1.46 -9.74 -7.79
C VAL A 96 -1.60 -9.11 -9.16
N VAL A 97 -2.66 -8.34 -9.36
CA VAL A 97 -2.93 -7.60 -10.58
C VAL A 97 -2.94 -6.12 -10.25
N ILE A 98 -2.03 -5.39 -10.89
CA ILE A 98 -1.93 -3.94 -10.76
C ILE A 98 -3.01 -3.32 -11.66
N LYS A 99 -3.90 -2.52 -11.08
CA LYS A 99 -4.82 -1.72 -11.89
C LYS A 99 -4.05 -0.58 -12.55
N PRO A 100 -4.15 -0.38 -13.88
CA PRO A 100 -3.49 0.72 -14.56
C PRO A 100 -3.92 2.08 -13.99
N TYR A 101 -3.01 3.05 -14.07
CA TYR A 101 -3.23 4.42 -13.63
C TYR A 101 -4.24 5.12 -14.55
N GLY A 102 -5.52 5.00 -14.23
CA GLY A 102 -6.51 6.00 -14.65
C GLY A 102 -6.46 7.14 -13.66
N GLU A 103 -5.74 8.22 -13.99
CA GLU A 103 -5.86 9.54 -13.37
C GLU A 103 -5.76 9.59 -11.84
N SER A 104 -4.71 9.02 -11.24
CA SER A 104 -4.39 9.32 -9.85
C SER A 104 -3.77 10.71 -9.74
N LYS A 105 -4.58 11.77 -9.82
CA LYS A 105 -4.11 13.11 -9.44
C LYS A 105 -3.91 13.10 -7.92
N ALA A 106 -2.69 13.46 -7.48
CA ALA A 106 -2.44 13.73 -6.08
C ALA A 106 -3.41 14.79 -5.56
N ALA A 107 -3.69 14.81 -4.26
CA ALA A 107 -4.52 15.87 -3.71
C ALA A 107 -3.92 17.26 -4.08
N PRO A 108 -4.75 18.23 -4.51
CA PRO A 108 -4.27 19.51 -5.03
C PRO A 108 -3.51 20.35 -4.00
N ASP A 109 -3.56 19.98 -2.72
CA ASP A 109 -2.88 20.63 -1.61
C ASP A 109 -1.52 19.99 -1.26
N VAL A 110 -1.05 19.00 -2.03
CA VAL A 110 0.27 18.38 -1.87
C VAL A 110 1.30 19.12 -2.72
N SER A 111 2.31 19.70 -2.06
CA SER A 111 3.38 20.43 -2.76
C SER A 111 4.19 19.50 -3.67
N ASP A 112 4.33 19.93 -4.92
CA ASP A 112 5.16 19.34 -5.97
C ASP A 112 6.60 19.89 -5.98
N SER A 113 6.93 20.82 -5.06
CA SER A 113 8.23 21.48 -5.06
C SER A 113 9.31 20.62 -4.36
N PRO A 114 10.36 20.18 -5.07
CA PRO A 114 11.49 19.48 -4.45
C PRO A 114 12.33 20.38 -3.53
N LYS A 115 12.20 21.70 -3.66
CA LYS A 115 12.88 22.70 -2.82
C LYS A 115 12.27 22.81 -1.42
N ASN A 116 11.01 22.39 -1.23
CA ASN A 116 10.33 22.39 0.07
C ASN A 116 10.09 20.96 0.59
N ARG A 117 11.18 20.27 0.94
CA ARG A 117 11.13 18.86 1.40
C ARG A 117 10.28 18.66 2.66
N GLN A 118 10.16 19.67 3.52
CA GLN A 118 9.29 19.58 4.70
C GLN A 118 7.83 19.38 4.28
N ALA A 119 7.34 20.18 3.32
CA ALA A 119 5.97 20.07 2.83
C ALA A 119 5.77 18.92 1.84
N SER A 120 6.75 18.64 0.98
CA SER A 120 6.61 17.65 -0.11
C SER A 120 7.05 16.24 0.26
N VAL A 121 7.84 16.06 1.33
CA VAL A 121 8.34 14.74 1.75
C VAL A 121 7.87 14.32 3.12
N TYR A 122 8.01 15.18 4.12
CA TYR A 122 7.87 14.76 5.53
C TYR A 122 6.51 15.07 6.14
N ASN A 123 5.69 15.90 5.50
CA ASN A 123 4.34 16.19 5.97
C ASN A 123 3.43 14.95 5.80
N PRO A 124 2.59 14.62 6.80
CA PRO A 124 1.53 13.60 6.70
C PRO A 124 0.72 13.63 5.39
N LYS A 125 0.41 14.82 4.85
CA LYS A 125 -0.29 14.97 3.56
C LYS A 125 0.47 14.30 2.41
N ALA A 126 1.76 14.59 2.28
CA ALA A 126 2.61 13.95 1.27
C ALA A 126 2.80 12.45 1.54
N ALA A 127 2.82 12.04 2.81
CA ALA A 127 2.89 10.63 3.18
C ALA A 127 1.63 9.84 2.76
N ARG A 128 0.44 10.45 2.80
CA ARG A 128 -0.80 9.81 2.33
C ARG A 128 -0.77 9.48 0.84
N GLU A 129 -0.11 10.29 0.02
CA GLU A 129 0.08 9.97 -1.41
C GLU A 129 1.01 8.77 -1.65
N ARG A 130 1.68 8.27 -0.59
CA ARG A 130 2.63 7.16 -0.66
C ARG A 130 2.05 5.86 -0.12
N ARG A 131 0.90 5.46 -0.67
CA ARG A 131 0.14 4.30 -0.20
C ARG A 131 -0.12 3.27 -1.28
N VAL A 132 -0.57 2.10 -0.84
CA VAL A 132 -1.10 1.02 -1.67
C VAL A 132 -2.48 0.70 -1.16
N GLU A 133 -3.44 0.55 -2.06
CA GLU A 133 -4.82 0.17 -1.74
C GLU A 133 -5.15 -1.17 -2.39
N ILE A 134 -5.64 -2.10 -1.57
CA ILE A 134 -6.19 -3.36 -2.05
C ILE A 134 -7.64 -3.09 -2.43
N LEU A 135 -7.92 -3.04 -3.74
CA LEU A 135 -9.23 -2.67 -4.26
C LEU A 135 -10.21 -3.83 -4.20
N GLN A 136 -9.74 -5.03 -4.56
CA GLN A 136 -10.61 -6.18 -4.68
C GLN A 136 -9.86 -7.49 -4.43
N LEU A 137 -10.58 -8.43 -3.86
CA LEU A 137 -10.20 -9.82 -3.75
C LEU A 137 -11.22 -10.67 -4.52
N LYS A 138 -10.77 -11.42 -5.52
CA LYS A 138 -11.60 -12.42 -6.21
C LYS A 138 -11.09 -13.80 -5.82
N SER A 139 -11.99 -14.72 -5.50
CA SER A 139 -11.65 -16.12 -5.24
C SER A 139 -12.47 -17.04 -6.12
N SER A 140 -11.85 -18.10 -6.63
CA SER A 140 -12.51 -19.19 -7.35
C SER A 140 -12.11 -20.53 -6.77
N PRO A 141 -12.94 -21.58 -6.85
CA PRO A 141 -12.49 -22.94 -6.59
C PRO A 141 -11.27 -23.26 -7.47
N ASN A 142 -10.25 -23.90 -6.90
CA ASN A 142 -9.15 -24.42 -7.70
C ASN A 142 -9.68 -25.57 -8.56
N LYS A 143 -9.64 -25.41 -9.88
CA LYS A 143 -9.98 -26.47 -10.83
C LYS A 143 -8.71 -27.27 -11.06
N THR A 144 -8.39 -28.19 -10.15
CA THR A 144 -7.46 -29.26 -10.48
C THR A 144 -8.21 -30.19 -11.45
N LEU A 145 -7.69 -30.30 -12.68
CA LEU A 145 -8.18 -31.28 -13.67
C LEU A 145 -7.99 -32.70 -13.15
#